data_AF-A0A3D2MG27-F1
#
_entry.id   AF-A0A3D2MG27-F1
#
_cell.length_a   1.000
_cell.length_b   1.000
_cell.length_c   1.000
_cell.angle_alpha   90.00
_cell.angle_beta   90.00
_cell.angle_gamma   90.00
#
_symmetry.space_group_name_H-M   'P 1'
#
loop_
_entity.id
_entity.type
_entity.pdbx_description
1 polymer ?
#
loop_
_entity_poly.entity_id
_entity_poly.type
_entity_poly.pdbx_seq_one_letter_code
_entity_poly.pdbx_strand_id
1 'polypeptide(L)'
;EQRSTAATHHETSERITEQMTGGEAAFGLLPLAGFSGADMFNVSRQMIEQAVKQPPLVLKHYTNFLLEMGRVMTGQSTVEPGAKDKRFTDEAWKTNPFYQALLQTYLNWQQSLNAFIDDA
;
A
#
# COMPACT_ATOMS: atom_id res chain seq x y z
N GLU A 1 3.82 35.36 46.67
CA GLU A 1 2.78 35.00 45.70
C GLU A 1 3.33 34.02 44.65
N GLN A 2 3.76 32.82 45.06
CA GLN A 2 4.49 31.87 44.19
C GLN A 2 3.99 30.41 44.31
N ARG A 3 2.78 30.18 44.83
CA ARG A 3 2.20 28.84 44.94
C ARG A 3 1.10 28.51 43.93
N SER A 4 0.78 29.42 43.00
CA SER A 4 -0.42 29.28 42.14
C SER A 4 -0.16 28.92 40.68
N THR A 5 1.09 28.75 40.22
CA THR A 5 1.41 28.46 38.81
C THR A 5 1.79 27.00 38.54
N ALA A 6 2.13 26.22 39.57
CA ALA A 6 2.52 24.81 39.42
C ALA A 6 1.31 23.87 39.26
N ALA A 7 0.15 24.22 39.84
CA ALA A 7 -1.05 23.36 39.81
C ALA A 7 -1.72 23.32 38.43
N THR A 8 -1.70 24.43 37.69
CA THR A 8 -2.39 24.55 36.39
C THR A 8 -1.72 23.72 35.29
N HIS A 9 -0.41 23.52 35.37
CA HIS A 9 0.33 22.75 34.37
C HIS A 9 0.19 21.24 34.58
N HIS A 10 0.12 20.77 35.83
CA HIS A 10 -0.08 19.36 36.16
C HIS A 10 -1.47 18.88 35.73
N GLU A 11 -2.51 19.67 36.02
CA GLU A 11 -3.90 19.32 35.69
C GLU A 11 -4.15 19.33 34.16
N THR A 12 -3.45 20.20 33.42
CA THR A 12 -3.52 20.23 31.96
C THR A 12 -2.78 19.03 31.33
N SER A 13 -1.62 18.66 31.88
CA SER A 13 -0.88 17.47 31.43
C SER A 13 -1.62 16.17 31.74
N GLU A 14 -2.31 16.08 32.88
CA GLU A 14 -3.13 14.91 33.24
C GLU A 14 -4.39 14.84 32.37
N ARG A 15 -5.09 15.94 32.09
CA ARG A 15 -6.24 15.93 31.16
C ARG A 15 -5.86 15.56 29.72
N ILE A 16 -4.69 16.04 29.27
CA ILE A 16 -4.14 15.70 27.95
C ILE A 16 -3.78 14.21 27.90
N THR A 17 -3.26 13.64 29.00
CA THR A 17 -2.93 12.22 29.11
C THR A 17 -4.18 11.34 29.25
N GLU A 18 -5.19 11.77 30.01
CA GLU A 18 -6.46 11.05 30.16
C GLU A 18 -7.29 11.05 28.86
N GLN A 19 -7.34 12.17 28.12
CA GLN A 19 -7.95 12.21 26.79
C GLN A 19 -7.20 11.38 25.73
N MET A 20 -5.95 11.01 25.97
CA MET A 20 -5.14 10.15 25.10
C MET A 20 -5.16 8.67 25.50
N THR A 21 -5.99 8.28 26.47
CA THR A 21 -6.22 6.86 26.82
C THR A 21 -7.35 6.23 25.99
N GLY A 22 -7.64 6.78 24.81
CA GLY A 22 -8.28 6.04 23.73
C GLY A 22 -7.16 5.50 22.85
N GLY A 23 -7.07 4.17 22.71
CA GLY A 23 -5.95 3.45 22.07
C GLY A 23 -5.58 3.86 20.64
N GLU A 24 -6.19 4.90 20.06
CA GLU A 24 -5.92 5.42 18.73
C GLU A 24 -4.85 6.54 18.72
N ALA A 25 -4.67 7.28 19.81
CA ALA A 25 -3.67 8.36 19.88
C ALA A 25 -2.23 7.85 20.01
N ALA A 26 -2.05 6.66 20.60
CA ALA A 26 -0.74 6.04 20.78
C ALA A 26 -0.12 5.54 19.46
N PHE A 27 -0.95 5.22 18.45
CA PHE A 27 -0.47 4.77 17.14
C PHE A 27 0.02 5.93 16.26
N GLY A 28 -0.53 7.15 16.43
CA GLY A 28 -0.15 8.31 15.62
C GLY A 28 1.20 8.96 15.97
N LEU A 29 1.79 8.59 17.11
CA LEU A 29 3.02 9.23 17.64
C LEU A 29 4.27 8.34 17.59
N LEU A 30 4.14 7.08 17.14
CA LEU A 30 5.30 6.20 16.96
C LEU A 30 5.84 6.37 15.53
N PRO A 31 7.08 6.82 15.32
CA PRO A 31 7.67 7.05 13.99
C PRO A 31 7.84 5.77 13.13
N LEU A 32 7.38 4.62 13.63
CA LEU A 32 7.37 3.32 12.95
C LEU A 32 5.97 2.65 12.94
N ALA A 33 4.92 3.28 13.48
CA ALA A 33 3.52 2.82 13.37
C ALA A 33 2.78 3.65 12.31
N GLY A 34 3.42 3.77 11.14
CA GLY A 34 3.28 4.94 10.26
C GLY A 34 2.11 5.00 9.27
N PHE A 35 1.00 4.27 9.45
CA PHE A 35 -0.17 4.43 8.57
C PHE A 35 -1.47 4.18 9.33
N SER A 36 -2.33 5.20 9.46
CA SER A 36 -3.71 5.00 9.91
C SER A 36 -4.60 4.54 8.75
N GLY A 37 -5.67 3.80 9.05
CA GLY A 37 -6.67 3.43 8.02
C GLY A 37 -7.30 4.66 7.35
N ALA A 38 -7.40 5.78 8.07
CA ALA A 38 -7.88 7.05 7.55
C ALA A 38 -6.90 7.66 6.53
N ASP A 39 -5.60 7.55 6.74
CA ASP A 39 -4.59 8.03 5.80
C ASP A 39 -4.63 7.26 4.48
N MET A 40 -4.76 5.92 4.54
CA MET A 40 -4.96 5.10 3.34
C MET A 40 -6.23 5.49 2.58
N PHE A 41 -7.32 5.78 3.30
CA PHE A 41 -8.57 6.21 2.68
C PHE A 41 -8.42 7.57 1.99
N ASN A 42 -7.74 8.53 2.63
CA ASN A 42 -7.52 9.85 2.04
C ASN A 42 -6.59 9.82 0.82
N VAL A 43 -5.53 9.00 0.85
CA VAL A 43 -4.62 8.80 -0.28
C VAL A 43 -5.33 8.12 -1.45
N SER A 44 -6.10 7.06 -1.19
CA SER A 44 -6.86 6.37 -2.24
C SER A 44 -7.90 7.27 -2.89
N ARG A 45 -8.59 8.11 -2.10
CA ARG A 45 -9.50 9.13 -2.62
C ARG A 45 -8.79 10.10 -3.56
N GLN A 46 -7.65 10.66 -3.14
CA GLN A 46 -6.88 11.59 -3.98
C GLN A 46 -6.39 10.93 -5.26
N MET A 47 -5.95 9.68 -5.19
CA MET A 47 -5.55 8.89 -6.35
C MET A 47 -6.72 8.70 -7.34
N ILE A 48 -7.91 8.36 -6.84
CA ILE A 48 -9.12 8.24 -7.67
C ILE A 48 -9.49 9.59 -8.31
N GLU A 49 -9.43 10.68 -7.55
CA GLU A 49 -9.71 12.02 -8.06
C GLU A 49 -8.73 12.42 -9.17
N GLN A 50 -7.45 12.07 -9.05
CA GLN A 50 -6.46 12.31 -10.11
C GLN A 50 -6.67 11.40 -11.32
N ALA A 51 -7.00 10.13 -11.09
CA ALA A 51 -7.33 9.18 -12.16
C ALA A 51 -8.52 9.66 -13.01
N VAL A 52 -9.57 10.21 -12.38
CA VAL A 52 -10.72 10.80 -13.09
C VAL A 52 -10.31 12.05 -13.88
N LYS A 53 -9.35 12.84 -13.38
CA LYS A 53 -8.85 14.05 -14.06
C LYS A 53 -7.90 13.74 -15.22
N GLN A 54 -7.28 12.56 -15.24
CA GLN A 54 -6.35 12.14 -16.29
C GLN A 54 -6.80 10.87 -17.05
N PRO A 55 -7.95 10.88 -17.75
CA PRO A 55 -8.49 9.70 -18.40
C PRO A 55 -7.57 9.03 -19.43
N PRO A 56 -6.80 9.75 -20.28
CA PRO A 56 -5.88 9.13 -21.23
C PRO A 56 -4.75 8.34 -20.55
N LEU A 57 -4.25 8.83 -19.42
CA LEU A 57 -3.18 8.17 -18.65
C LEU A 57 -3.71 6.87 -18.06
N VAL A 58 -4.86 6.92 -17.37
CA VAL A 58 -5.49 5.74 -16.78
C VAL A 58 -5.80 4.67 -17.83
N LEU A 59 -6.34 5.07 -18.99
CA LEU A 59 -6.74 4.14 -20.04
C LEU A 59 -5.54 3.39 -20.65
N LYS A 60 -4.41 4.08 -20.87
CA LYS A 60 -3.16 3.48 -21.37
C LYS A 60 -2.63 2.40 -20.42
N HIS A 61 -2.57 2.68 -19.12
CA HIS A 61 -2.03 1.72 -18.16
C HIS A 61 -3.01 0.57 -17.86
N TYR A 62 -4.32 0.86 -17.79
CA TYR A 62 -5.34 -0.15 -17.55
C TYR A 62 -5.42 -1.16 -18.71
N THR A 63 -5.34 -0.69 -19.96
CA THR A 63 -5.36 -1.59 -21.13
C THR A 63 -4.11 -2.47 -21.23
N ASN A 64 -2.92 -1.92 -21.00
CA ASN A 64 -1.68 -2.71 -20.96
C ASN A 64 -1.71 -3.75 -19.84
N PHE A 65 -2.19 -3.38 -18.66
CA PHE A 65 -2.37 -4.31 -17.54
C PHE A 65 -3.36 -5.43 -17.87
N LEU A 66 -4.50 -5.12 -18.49
CA LEU A 66 -5.49 -6.13 -18.90
C LEU A 66 -4.94 -7.07 -19.98
N LEU A 67 -4.14 -6.57 -20.93
CA LEU A 67 -3.47 -7.40 -21.94
C LEU A 67 -2.46 -8.36 -21.30
N GLU A 68 -1.64 -7.87 -20.37
CA GLU A 68 -0.70 -8.68 -19.59
C GLU A 68 -1.44 -9.73 -18.74
N MET A 69 -2.54 -9.34 -18.09
CA MET A 69 -3.38 -10.27 -17.33
C MET A 69 -4.00 -11.36 -18.23
N GLY A 70 -4.45 -10.97 -19.43
CA GLY A 70 -4.94 -11.90 -20.44
C GLY A 70 -3.87 -12.92 -20.85
N ARG A 71 -2.63 -12.49 -21.05
CA ARG A 71 -1.50 -13.38 -21.37
C ARG A 71 -1.19 -14.36 -20.26
N VAL A 72 -1.27 -13.95 -19.00
CA VAL A 72 -1.11 -14.86 -17.85
C VAL A 72 -2.22 -15.91 -17.85
N MET A 73 -3.47 -15.48 -18.03
CA MET A 73 -4.63 -16.37 -18.06
C MET A 73 -4.62 -17.35 -19.24
N THR A 74 -4.06 -16.95 -20.39
CA THR A 74 -3.90 -17.83 -21.57
C THR A 74 -2.62 -18.68 -21.54
N GLY A 75 -1.82 -18.58 -20.47
CA GLY A 75 -0.54 -19.32 -20.35
C GLY A 75 0.56 -18.83 -21.30
N GLN A 76 0.40 -17.64 -21.87
CA GLN A 76 1.38 -17.02 -22.77
C GLN A 76 2.36 -16.08 -22.06
N SER A 77 2.20 -15.88 -20.75
CA SER A 77 3.15 -15.07 -19.97
C SER A 77 4.47 -15.83 -19.80
N THR A 78 5.56 -15.18 -20.22
CA THR A 78 6.94 -15.67 -20.05
C THR A 78 7.64 -15.00 -18.86
N VAL A 79 6.87 -14.34 -17.99
CA VAL A 79 7.43 -13.66 -16.82
C VAL A 79 7.92 -14.67 -15.79
N GLU A 80 9.16 -14.48 -15.36
CA GLU A 80 9.84 -15.30 -14.38
C GLU A 80 10.30 -14.42 -13.20
N PRO A 81 10.39 -14.99 -11.99
CA PRO A 81 10.90 -14.26 -10.85
C PRO A 81 12.40 -14.01 -11.04
N GLY A 82 12.88 -12.85 -10.58
CA GLY A 82 14.31 -12.54 -10.65
C GLY A 82 15.15 -13.59 -9.90
N ALA A 83 16.37 -13.86 -10.37
CA ALA A 83 17.23 -14.91 -9.81
C ALA A 83 17.58 -14.75 -8.31
N LYS A 84 17.36 -13.56 -7.74
CA LYS A 84 17.56 -13.25 -6.31
C LYS A 84 16.28 -13.28 -5.48
N ASP A 85 15.12 -13.49 -6.12
CA ASP A 85 13.82 -13.49 -5.45
C ASP A 85 13.57 -14.83 -4.75
N LYS A 86 13.72 -14.82 -3.43
CA LYS A 86 13.55 -16.01 -2.58
C LYS A 86 12.07 -16.37 -2.34
N ARG A 87 11.11 -15.53 -2.76
CA ARG A 87 9.67 -15.78 -2.53
C ARG A 87 9.14 -16.97 -3.34
N PHE A 88 9.78 -17.28 -4.47
CA PHE A 88 9.33 -18.26 -5.45
C PHE A 88 10.30 -19.43 -5.64
N THR A 89 11.05 -19.79 -4.60
CA THR A 89 12.06 -20.86 -4.67
C THR A 89 11.49 -22.27 -4.56
N ASP A 90 10.27 -22.41 -4.05
CA ASP A 90 9.60 -23.71 -3.96
C ASP A 90 9.29 -24.29 -5.35
N GLU A 91 9.53 -25.58 -5.54
CA GLU A 91 9.28 -26.27 -6.82
C GLU A 91 7.80 -26.25 -7.22
N ALA A 92 6.88 -26.11 -6.28
CA ALA A 92 5.45 -26.01 -6.54
C ALA A 92 5.13 -24.85 -7.51
N TRP A 93 5.90 -23.75 -7.47
CA TRP A 93 5.74 -22.61 -8.37
C TRP A 93 6.09 -22.91 -9.84
N LYS A 94 6.91 -23.94 -10.10
CA LYS A 94 7.35 -24.34 -11.45
C LYS A 94 6.63 -25.57 -11.97
N THR A 95 6.19 -26.43 -11.06
CA THR A 95 5.61 -27.75 -11.39
C THR A 95 4.09 -27.72 -11.47
N ASN A 96 3.43 -26.83 -10.73
CA ASN A 96 1.98 -26.70 -10.74
C ASN A 96 1.55 -25.52 -11.63
N PRO A 97 0.84 -25.76 -12.74
CA PRO A 97 0.37 -24.70 -13.65
C PRO A 97 -0.46 -23.62 -12.96
N PHE A 98 -1.23 -23.97 -11.93
CA PHE A 98 -2.02 -23.00 -11.18
C PHE A 98 -1.13 -22.04 -10.38
N TYR A 99 -0.10 -22.57 -9.71
CA TYR A 99 0.85 -21.73 -8.98
C TYR A 99 1.73 -20.93 -9.92
N GLN A 100 2.11 -21.50 -11.07
CA GLN A 100 2.84 -20.78 -12.11
C GLN A 100 2.02 -19.57 -12.62
N ALA A 101 0.74 -19.76 -12.92
CA ALA A 101 -0.15 -18.67 -13.33
C ALA A 101 -0.31 -17.62 -12.22
N LEU A 102 -0.42 -18.03 -10.95
CA LEU A 102 -0.52 -17.11 -9.81
C LEU A 102 0.74 -16.28 -9.63
N LEU A 103 1.91 -16.90 -9.72
CA LEU A 103 3.22 -16.23 -9.68
C LEU A 103 3.32 -15.20 -10.80
N GLN A 104 3.00 -15.59 -12.03
CA GLN A 104 3.08 -14.73 -13.20
C GLN A 104 2.12 -13.55 -13.08
N THR A 105 0.91 -13.79 -12.55
CA THR A 105 -0.08 -12.76 -12.25
C THR A 105 0.49 -11.74 -11.27
N TYR A 106 1.08 -12.20 -10.17
CA TYR A 106 1.66 -11.34 -9.15
C TYR A 106 2.78 -10.47 -9.69
N LEU A 107 3.73 -11.06 -10.44
CA LEU A 107 4.87 -10.33 -10.99
C LEU A 107 4.44 -9.27 -12.02
N ASN A 108 3.52 -9.63 -12.91
CA ASN A 108 2.95 -8.68 -13.88
C ASN A 108 2.22 -7.53 -13.20
N TRP A 109 1.46 -7.84 -12.16
CA TRP A 109 0.76 -6.82 -11.39
C TRP A 109 1.76 -5.87 -10.74
N GLN A 110 2.77 -6.39 -10.05
CA GLN A 110 3.82 -5.57 -9.42
C GLN A 110 4.51 -4.65 -10.46
N GLN A 111 4.88 -5.19 -11.61
CA GLN A 111 5.53 -4.41 -12.68
C GLN A 111 4.61 -3.33 -13.26
N SER A 112 3.33 -3.67 -13.49
CA SER A 112 2.36 -2.74 -14.04
C SER A 112 2.02 -1.60 -13.07
N LEU A 113 1.92 -1.91 -11.78
CA LEU A 113 1.71 -0.89 -10.73
C LEU A 113 2.89 0.07 -10.62
N ASN A 114 4.11 -0.45 -10.62
CA ASN A 114 5.30 0.40 -10.57
C ASN A 114 5.35 1.32 -11.79
N ALA A 115 5.12 0.80 -13.00
CA ALA A 115 5.07 1.61 -14.21
C ALA A 115 3.96 2.67 -14.20
N PHE A 116 2.81 2.37 -13.58
CA PHE A 116 1.75 3.36 -13.40
C PHE A 116 2.14 4.47 -12.41
N ILE A 117 2.80 4.12 -11.30
CA ILE A 117 3.26 5.09 -10.29
C ILE A 117 4.36 5.97 -10.86
N ASP A 118 5.30 5.41 -11.63
CA ASP A 118 6.41 6.16 -12.23
C ASP A 118 5.91 7.19 -13.28
N ASP A 119 4.80 6.89 -13.97
CA ASP A 119 4.20 7.75 -14.99
C ASP A 119 3.19 8.78 -14.42
N ALA A 120 2.77 8.67 -13.14
CA ALA A 120 1.74 9.49 -12.50
C ALA A 120 2.31 10.72 -11.74
#